data_AF-A0A969EHH6-F1
#
_entry.id   AF-A0A969EHH6-F1
#
_cell.length_a   1.000
_cell.length_b   1.000
_cell.length_c   1.000
_cell.angle_alpha   90.00
_cell.angle_beta   90.00
_cell.angle_gamma   90.00
#
_symmetry.space_group_name_H-M   'P 1'
#
loop_
_entity.id
_entity.type
_entity.pdbx_description
1 polymer ?
#
loop_
_entity_poly.entity_id
_entity_poly.type
_entity_poly.pdbx_seq_one_letter_code
_entity_poly.pdbx_strand_id
1 'polypeptide(L)'
;MFQKIRLREFEEHGPKTVQAGNLLHLKTEFEVDMQATNFPQLGTVMIKLLHPTSAVCGMPHENAFSFLKEQEGYNREYYSGFLGPVNINNSSHLYVNLRCMQWTLQGPVLYAGAGVTIDSTPEQEWAETELKIQSLTTSLNN
;
A
#
# COMPACT_ATOMS: atom_id res chain seq x y z
N MET A 1 14.73 3.99 2.99
CA MET A 1 13.84 4.37 4.12
C MET A 1 14.53 4.31 5.47
N PHE A 2 14.96 3.12 5.92
CA PHE A 2 15.63 2.94 7.22
C PHE A 2 16.88 3.82 7.41
N GLN A 3 17.59 4.11 6.32
CA GLN A 3 18.69 5.08 6.30
C GLN A 3 18.29 6.50 6.73
N LYS A 4 17.05 6.96 6.45
CA LYS A 4 16.59 8.31 6.84
C LYS A 4 16.51 8.48 8.36
N ILE A 5 16.27 7.41 9.11
CA ILE A 5 16.24 7.41 10.58
C ILE A 5 17.44 6.73 11.22
N ARG A 6 18.47 6.40 10.42
CA ARG A 6 19.69 5.71 10.87
C ARG A 6 19.41 4.38 11.58
N LEU A 7 18.30 3.71 11.27
CA LEU A 7 18.05 2.35 11.74
C LEU A 7 18.94 1.39 10.91
N ARG A 8 19.86 0.71 11.58
CA ARG A 8 20.86 -0.18 10.96
C ARG A 8 20.69 -1.64 11.31
N GLU A 9 20.09 -1.92 12.46
CA GLU A 9 19.84 -3.28 12.94
C GLU A 9 18.41 -3.66 12.55
N PHE A 10 18.29 -4.40 11.46
CA PHE A 10 17.06 -5.01 10.99
C PHE A 10 17.40 -6.28 10.21
N GLU A 11 16.47 -7.23 10.19
CA GLU A 11 16.56 -8.40 9.32
C GLU A 11 15.71 -8.17 8.07
N GLU A 12 16.22 -8.61 6.92
CA GLU A 12 15.51 -8.56 5.64
C GLU A 12 15.33 -9.98 5.12
N HIS A 13 14.08 -10.35 4.85
CA HIS A 13 13.69 -11.69 4.41
C HIS A 13 12.94 -11.59 3.07
N GLY A 14 13.60 -11.94 1.96
CA GLY A 14 13.02 -11.93 0.61
C GLY A 14 14.00 -11.50 -0.49
N PRO A 15 13.49 -11.14 -1.69
CA PRO A 15 12.09 -11.20 -2.08
C PRO A 15 11.59 -12.65 -2.18
N LYS A 16 10.34 -12.89 -1.79
CA LYS A 16 9.65 -14.18 -1.94
C LYS A 16 8.31 -14.00 -2.66
N THR A 17 7.95 -14.98 -3.48
CA THR A 17 6.64 -15.02 -4.12
C THR A 17 5.60 -15.47 -3.12
N VAL A 18 4.55 -14.68 -2.93
CA VAL A 18 3.40 -14.98 -2.07
C VAL A 18 2.12 -14.91 -2.87
N GLN A 19 1.18 -15.80 -2.58
CA GLN A 19 -0.15 -15.75 -3.19
C GLN A 19 -1.09 -14.89 -2.33
N ALA A 20 -1.76 -13.93 -2.95
CA ALA A 20 -2.81 -13.12 -2.33
C ALA A 20 -4.08 -13.19 -3.20
N GLY A 21 -5.06 -13.98 -2.75
CA GLY A 21 -6.23 -14.32 -3.55
C GLY A 21 -5.82 -15.06 -4.84
N ASN A 22 -6.21 -14.52 -5.98
CA ASN A 22 -5.94 -15.10 -7.30
C ASN A 22 -4.66 -14.60 -7.97
N LEU A 23 -3.83 -13.80 -7.26
CA LEU A 23 -2.63 -13.17 -7.81
C LEU A 23 -1.38 -13.56 -7.02
N LEU A 24 -0.24 -13.60 -7.70
CA LEU A 24 1.08 -13.75 -7.10
C LEU A 24 1.74 -12.38 -6.92
N HIS A 25 2.36 -12.16 -5.77
CA HIS A 25 3.04 -10.93 -5.41
C HIS A 25 4.47 -11.23 -4.96
N LEU A 26 5.41 -10.34 -5.29
CA LEU A 26 6.72 -10.33 -4.65
C LEU A 26 6.61 -9.58 -3.32
N LYS A 27 7.11 -10.21 -2.26
CA LYS A 27 7.11 -9.66 -0.90
C LYS A 27 8.52 -9.73 -0.31
N THR A 28 8.96 -8.63 0.28
CA THR A 28 10.13 -8.59 1.17
C THR A 28 9.65 -8.19 2.56
N GLU A 29 10.07 -8.92 3.58
CA GLU A 29 9.77 -8.64 4.99
C GLU A 29 10.97 -7.97 5.64
N PHE A 30 10.70 -6.95 6.48
CA PHE A 30 11.71 -6.25 7.26
C PHE A 30 11.33 -6.35 8.73
N GLU A 31 12.21 -6.90 9.56
CA GLU A 31 11.98 -7.12 10.99
C GLU A 31 12.98 -6.32 11.83
N VAL A 32 12.51 -5.75 12.94
CA VAL A 32 13.29 -4.88 13.81
C VAL A 32 13.00 -5.23 15.27
N ASP A 33 14.04 -5.44 16.07
CA ASP A 33 13.89 -5.57 17.51
C ASP A 33 13.66 -4.18 18.15
N MET A 34 12.42 -3.94 18.57
CA MET A 34 11.99 -2.67 19.15
C MET A 34 12.61 -2.41 20.53
N GLN A 35 12.97 -3.45 21.29
CA GLN A 35 13.59 -3.32 22.62
C GLN A 35 15.07 -2.97 22.48
N ALA A 36 15.81 -3.72 21.67
CA ALA A 36 17.23 -3.45 21.41
C ALA A 36 17.44 -2.08 20.77
N THR A 37 16.54 -1.68 19.85
CA THR A 37 16.58 -0.36 19.22
C THR A 37 16.38 0.79 20.22
N ASN A 38 15.70 0.53 21.35
CA ASN A 38 15.38 1.52 22.39
C ASN A 38 14.80 2.84 21.82
N PHE A 39 13.87 2.72 20.88
CA PHE A 39 13.21 3.86 20.24
C PHE A 39 11.68 3.71 20.31
N PRO A 40 11.04 4.18 21.41
CA PRO A 40 9.61 3.96 21.65
C PRO A 40 8.67 4.48 20.56
N GLN A 41 9.08 5.51 19.80
CA GLN A 41 8.28 6.10 18.73
C GLN A 41 8.55 5.52 17.34
N LEU A 42 9.40 4.50 17.23
CA LEU A 42 9.82 3.94 15.94
C LEU A 42 8.63 3.56 15.07
N GLY A 43 7.60 2.91 15.62
CA GLY A 43 6.39 2.53 14.87
C GLY A 43 5.69 3.73 14.22
N THR A 44 5.41 4.78 14.99
CA THR A 44 4.77 6.01 14.47
C THR A 44 5.63 6.72 13.43
N VAL A 45 6.94 6.79 13.66
CA VAL A 45 7.90 7.38 12.71
C VAL A 45 7.94 6.58 11.41
N MET A 46 7.97 5.24 11.52
CA MET A 46 7.97 4.35 10.35
C MET A 46 6.70 4.49 9.52
N ILE A 47 5.52 4.57 10.15
CA ILE A 47 4.25 4.80 9.44
C ILE A 47 4.31 6.10 8.64
N LYS A 48 4.78 7.20 9.24
CA LYS A 48 4.90 8.51 8.54
C LYS A 48 5.91 8.49 7.40
N LEU A 49 6.95 7.68 7.50
CA LEU A 49 7.94 7.53 6.43
C LEU A 49 7.43 6.61 5.32
N LEU A 50 6.70 5.56 5.69
CA LEU A 50 6.17 4.53 4.80
C LEU A 50 4.98 5.01 4.01
N HIS A 51 4.18 5.91 4.56
CA HIS A 51 2.96 6.35 3.94
C HIS A 51 3.14 7.64 3.13
N PRO A 52 2.60 7.71 1.89
CA PRO A 52 2.21 6.57 1.04
C PRO A 52 3.44 5.80 0.54
N THR A 53 3.30 4.48 0.40
CA THR A 53 4.44 3.63 -0.02
C THR A 53 4.76 3.89 -1.49
N SER A 54 6.00 3.60 -1.90
CA SER A 54 6.38 3.68 -3.33
C SER A 54 5.50 2.80 -4.22
N ALA A 55 4.95 1.70 -3.70
CA ALA A 55 4.06 0.81 -4.43
C ALA A 55 2.70 1.45 -4.81
N VAL A 56 2.28 2.52 -4.13
CA VAL A 56 0.98 3.18 -4.37
C VAL A 56 1.11 4.64 -4.82
N CYS A 57 2.31 5.23 -4.66
CA CYS A 57 2.62 6.62 -4.98
C CYS A 57 3.66 6.74 -6.11
N GLY A 58 4.69 5.89 -6.13
CA GLY A 58 5.83 5.98 -7.04
C GLY A 58 7.08 6.61 -6.43
N MET A 59 8.12 6.83 -7.25
CA MET A 59 9.41 7.41 -6.86
C MET A 59 9.95 8.35 -7.95
N PRO A 60 10.61 9.47 -7.61
CA PRO A 60 10.76 10.06 -6.27
C PRO A 60 9.42 10.47 -5.65
N HIS A 61 9.27 10.29 -4.34
CA HIS A 61 7.98 10.40 -3.65
C HIS A 61 7.24 11.73 -3.91
N GLU A 62 7.89 12.88 -3.75
CA GLU A 62 7.25 14.20 -3.90
C GLU A 62 6.78 14.44 -5.34
N ASN A 63 7.62 14.11 -6.33
CA ASN A 63 7.27 14.24 -7.75
C ASN A 63 6.09 13.35 -8.12
N ALA A 64 6.12 12.09 -7.68
CA ALA A 64 5.08 11.13 -8.01
C ALA A 64 3.75 11.50 -7.32
N PHE A 65 3.81 11.96 -6.06
CA PHE A 65 2.63 12.43 -5.33
C PHE A 65 1.99 13.65 -6.00
N SER A 66 2.78 14.64 -6.41
CA SER A 66 2.28 15.82 -7.12
C SER A 66 1.66 15.44 -8.47
N PHE A 67 2.32 14.56 -9.23
CA PHE A 67 1.79 14.06 -10.49
C PHE A 67 0.41 13.40 -10.32
N LEU A 68 0.25 12.49 -9.35
CA LEU A 68 -1.03 11.83 -9.08
C LEU A 68 -2.12 12.84 -8.72
N LYS A 69 -1.80 13.82 -7.86
CA LYS A 69 -2.73 14.87 -7.46
C LYS A 69 -3.18 15.73 -8.64
N GLU A 70 -2.31 15.98 -9.60
CA GLU A 70 -2.62 16.76 -10.80
C GLU A 70 -3.41 15.97 -11.85
N GLN A 71 -3.16 14.66 -11.99
CA GLN A 71 -3.70 13.86 -13.11
C GLN A 71 -4.98 13.07 -12.79
N GLU A 72 -5.20 12.64 -11.55
CA GLU A 72 -6.32 11.72 -11.26
C GLU A 72 -7.70 12.38 -11.27
N GLY A 73 -7.79 13.67 -10.95
CA GLY A 73 -9.05 14.42 -11.00
C GLY A 73 -10.11 14.01 -9.97
N TYR A 74 -9.79 13.11 -9.03
CA TYR A 74 -10.66 12.72 -7.91
C TYR A 74 -9.87 12.64 -6.59
N ASN A 75 -10.59 12.69 -5.46
CA ASN A 75 -9.99 12.44 -4.15
C ASN A 75 -9.92 10.92 -3.90
N ARG A 76 -8.73 10.40 -3.61
CA ARG A 76 -8.55 8.98 -3.24
C ARG A 76 -9.21 8.64 -1.89
N GLU A 77 -9.58 9.63 -1.07
CA GLU A 77 -10.16 9.41 0.27
C GLU A 77 -9.28 8.43 1.09
N TYR A 78 -9.78 7.25 1.46
CA TYR A 78 -9.01 6.22 2.17
C TYR A 78 -8.25 5.25 1.26
N TYR A 79 -8.45 5.28 -0.06
CA TYR A 79 -7.74 4.42 -0.99
C TYR A 79 -6.24 4.77 -1.01
N SER A 80 -5.37 3.76 -1.00
CA SER A 80 -3.91 3.88 -0.84
C SER A 80 -3.42 4.44 0.52
N GLY A 81 -4.34 4.65 1.46
CA GLY A 81 -4.07 4.91 2.87
C GLY A 81 -3.58 3.68 3.62
N PHE A 82 -3.57 3.75 4.95
CA PHE A 82 -3.37 2.58 5.82
C PHE A 82 -4.46 2.53 6.90
N LEU A 83 -4.79 1.33 7.35
CA LEU A 83 -5.77 1.09 8.40
C LEU A 83 -5.49 -0.22 9.14
N GLY A 84 -6.06 -0.37 10.33
CA GLY A 84 -6.03 -1.62 11.08
C GLY A 84 -6.07 -1.41 12.60
N PRO A 85 -6.10 -2.50 13.38
CA PRO A 85 -6.14 -2.42 14.84
C PRO A 85 -4.87 -1.80 15.40
N VAL A 86 -5.05 -0.90 16.36
CA VAL A 86 -3.97 -0.23 17.10
C VAL A 86 -4.09 -0.60 18.56
N ASN A 87 -2.99 -1.07 19.14
CA ASN A 87 -2.86 -1.42 20.55
C ASN A 87 -3.90 -2.45 21.06
N ILE A 88 -4.30 -3.40 20.21
CA ILE A 88 -5.11 -4.55 20.64
C ILE A 88 -4.15 -5.63 21.12
N ASN A 89 -4.33 -6.11 22.35
CA ASN A 89 -3.43 -7.12 22.95
C ASN A 89 -1.94 -6.71 22.90
N ASN A 90 -1.65 -5.42 23.11
CA ASN A 90 -0.31 -4.83 23.02
C ASN A 90 0.35 -4.96 21.63
N SER A 91 -0.42 -5.22 20.58
CA SER A 91 0.06 -5.21 19.20
C SER A 91 -0.71 -4.22 18.33
N SER A 92 -0.07 -3.75 17.27
CA SER A 92 -0.71 -2.96 16.21
C SER A 92 -0.45 -3.65 14.88
N HIS A 93 -1.51 -3.82 14.10
CA HIS A 93 -1.41 -4.39 12.76
C HIS A 93 -2.03 -3.41 11.78
N LEU A 94 -1.20 -2.84 10.91
CA LEU A 94 -1.65 -1.85 9.93
C LEU A 94 -1.39 -2.40 8.52
N TYR A 95 -2.34 -2.15 7.64
CA TYR A 95 -2.36 -2.64 6.28
C TYR A 95 -2.58 -1.47 5.33
N VAL A 96 -1.95 -1.51 4.16
CA VAL A 96 -2.25 -0.55 3.09
C VAL A 96 -3.66 -0.84 2.57
N ASN A 97 -4.51 0.18 2.53
CA ASN A 97 -5.90 0.06 2.11
C ASN A 97 -5.99 0.02 0.58
N LEU A 98 -5.94 -1.19 0.04
CA LEU A 98 -6.06 -1.51 -1.38
C LEU A 98 -7.19 -2.52 -1.58
N ARG A 99 -7.65 -2.66 -2.82
CA ARG A 99 -8.79 -3.54 -3.15
C ARG A 99 -9.96 -3.25 -2.21
N CYS A 100 -10.37 -1.99 -2.19
CA CYS A 100 -11.41 -1.49 -1.30
C CYS A 100 -12.53 -0.83 -2.09
N MET A 101 -13.66 -0.69 -1.42
CA MET A 101 -14.82 0.06 -1.91
C MET A 101 -15.23 1.07 -0.84
N GLN A 102 -15.73 2.22 -1.28
CA GLN A 102 -16.41 3.17 -0.43
C GLN A 102 -17.91 3.06 -0.68
N TRP A 103 -18.68 2.90 0.40
CA TRP A 103 -20.14 2.96 0.31
C TRP A 103 -20.59 4.43 0.43
N THR A 104 -21.25 4.95 -0.60
CA THR A 104 -21.79 6.32 -0.62
C THR A 104 -23.32 6.30 -0.71
N LEU A 105 -23.95 7.47 -0.56
CA LEU A 105 -25.40 7.60 -0.77
C LEU A 105 -25.81 7.31 -2.22
N GLN A 106 -24.90 7.44 -3.17
CA GLN A 106 -25.12 7.21 -4.60
C GLN A 106 -24.78 5.78 -5.04
N GLY A 107 -24.31 4.93 -4.10
CA GLY A 107 -23.88 3.56 -4.35
C GLY A 107 -22.39 3.33 -4.05
N PRO A 108 -21.89 2.11 -4.31
CA PRO A 108 -20.49 1.76 -4.07
C PRO A 108 -19.56 2.40 -5.11
N VAL A 109 -18.45 2.96 -4.64
CA VAL A 109 -17.31 3.41 -5.46
C VAL A 109 -16.17 2.41 -5.26
N LEU A 110 -15.67 1.82 -6.34
CA LEU A 110 -14.57 0.85 -6.32
C LEU A 110 -13.27 1.54 -6.73
N TYR A 111 -12.18 1.20 -6.05
CA TYR A 111 -10.86 1.77 -6.34
C TYR A 111 -9.89 0.68 -6.79
N ALA A 112 -9.20 0.94 -7.91
CA ALA A 112 -8.06 0.18 -8.37
C ALA A 112 -7.05 1.10 -9.08
N GLY A 113 -5.81 0.64 -9.16
CA GLY A 113 -4.73 1.34 -9.84
C GLY A 113 -3.63 0.36 -10.18
N ALA A 114 -2.75 0.77 -11.09
CA ALA A 114 -1.61 -0.01 -11.57
C ALA A 114 -0.32 0.82 -11.46
N GLY A 115 0.81 0.13 -11.32
CA GLY A 115 2.12 0.76 -11.19
C GLY A 115 2.72 0.98 -12.57
N VAL A 116 2.70 2.22 -13.06
CA VAL A 116 3.17 2.54 -14.41
C VAL A 116 4.68 2.80 -14.43
N THR A 117 5.37 2.17 -15.38
CA THR A 117 6.81 2.34 -15.65
C THR A 117 7.03 2.78 -17.10
N ILE A 118 8.28 3.04 -17.48
CA ILE A 118 8.61 3.40 -18.87
C ILE A 118 8.32 2.27 -19.87
N ASP A 119 8.35 1.02 -19.40
CA ASP A 119 8.09 -0.18 -20.21
C ASP A 119 6.60 -0.59 -20.18
N SER A 120 5.76 0.16 -19.47
CA SER A 120 4.33 -0.12 -19.36
C SER A 120 3.59 0.13 -20.68
N THR A 121 2.62 -0.72 -20.97
CA THR A 121 1.70 -0.56 -22.10
C THR A 121 0.33 -0.14 -21.57
N PRO A 122 -0.23 1.03 -21.95
CA PRO A 122 -1.47 1.55 -21.37
C PRO A 122 -2.63 0.55 -21.34
N GLU A 123 -2.80 -0.24 -22.40
CA GLU A 123 -3.85 -1.25 -22.51
C GLU A 123 -3.67 -2.39 -21.50
N GLN A 124 -2.43 -2.77 -21.20
CA GLN A 124 -2.13 -3.80 -20.20
C GLN A 124 -2.38 -3.30 -18.78
N GLU A 125 -2.03 -2.05 -18.49
CA GLU A 125 -2.29 -1.41 -17.20
C GLU A 125 -3.80 -1.27 -16.95
N TRP A 126 -4.57 -0.94 -17.99
CA TRP A 126 -6.03 -0.93 -17.94
C TRP A 126 -6.61 -2.32 -17.65
N ALA A 127 -6.16 -3.35 -18.39
CA ALA A 127 -6.60 -4.72 -18.14
C ALA A 127 -6.26 -5.19 -16.71
N GLU A 128 -5.11 -4.77 -16.17
CA GLU A 128 -4.75 -5.04 -14.78
C GLU A 128 -5.73 -4.40 -13.79
N THR A 129 -6.11 -3.13 -13.97
CA THR A 129 -7.07 -2.48 -13.07
C THR A 129 -8.46 -3.11 -13.14
N GLU A 130 -8.91 -3.53 -14.33
CA GLU A 130 -10.16 -4.28 -14.48
C GLU A 130 -10.14 -5.60 -13.71
N LEU A 131 -9.07 -6.40 -13.84
CA LEU A 131 -8.89 -7.65 -13.10
C LEU A 131 -8.89 -7.42 -11.58
N LYS A 132 -8.26 -6.33 -11.13
CA LYS A 132 -8.25 -5.94 -9.71
C LYS A 132 -9.66 -5.62 -9.20
N ILE A 133 -10.47 -4.91 -9.99
CA ILE A 133 -11.87 -4.59 -9.63
C ILE A 133 -12.75 -5.85 -9.66
N GLN A 134 -12.60 -6.72 -10.65
CA GLN A 134 -13.37 -7.97 -10.74
C GLN A 134 -13.21 -8.85 -9.49
N SER A 135 -12.02 -8.84 -8.87
CA SER A 135 -11.80 -9.55 -7.61
C SER A 135 -12.69 -9.05 -6.46
N LEU A 136 -13.10 -7.78 -6.48
CA LEU A 136 -14.01 -7.19 -5.48
C LEU A 136 -15.47 -7.46 -5.79
N THR A 137 -15.86 -7.36 -7.06
CA THR A 137 -17.27 -7.55 -7.47
C THR A 137 -17.72 -9.01 -7.33
N THR A 138 -16.79 -9.97 -7.48
CA THR A 138 -17.10 -11.39 -7.22
C THR A 138 -17.61 -11.61 -5.79
N SER A 139 -17.11 -10.85 -4.80
CA SER A 139 -17.57 -10.93 -3.41
C SER A 139 -18.91 -10.23 -3.15
N LEU A 140 -19.35 -9.34 -4.04
CA LEU A 140 -20.61 -8.60 -3.92
C LEU A 140 -21.82 -9.32 -4.54
N ASN A 141 -21.58 -10.29 -5.43
CA ASN A 141 -22.62 -11.00 -6.17
C ASN A 141 -22.99 -12.37 -5.56
N ASN A 142 -22.50 -12.68 -4.35
CA ASN A 142 -22.89 -13.85 -3.55
C ASN A 142 -23.66 -13.40 -2.30
#